data_AF-A0A256FTW7-F1
#
_entry.id   AF-A0A256FTW7-F1
#
_cell.length_a   1.000
_cell.length_b   1.000
_cell.length_c   1.000
_cell.angle_alpha   90.00
_cell.angle_beta   90.00
_cell.angle_gamma   90.00
#
_symmetry.space_group_name_H-M   'P 1'
#
loop_
_entity.id
_entity.type
_entity.pdbx_description
1 polymer ?
#
loop_
_entity_poly.entity_id
_entity_poly.type
_entity_poly.pdbx_seq_one_letter_code
_entity_poly.pdbx_strand_id
1 'polypeptide(L)' 'MPAVITPEMSRVENPGASRGRMEVVSTNGRRVIVHRDVDVDALLRIMRGLETLR' A
#
# COMPACT_ATOMS: atom_id res chain seq x y z
N MET A 1 -17.92 33.18 12.35
CA MET A 1 -17.79 32.50 11.05
C MET A 1 -18.13 31.03 11.25
N PRO A 2 -19.04 30.41 10.47
CA PRO A 2 -19.32 28.99 10.61
C PRO A 2 -18.21 28.16 9.95
N ALA A 3 -17.85 27.02 10.56
CA ALA A 3 -16.87 26.08 10.03
C ALA A 3 -17.58 24.98 9.24
N VAL A 4 -17.08 24.66 8.05
CA VAL A 4 -17.57 23.57 7.20
C VAL A 4 -16.61 22.40 7.33
N ILE A 5 -17.10 21.25 7.76
CA ILE A 5 -16.31 20.01 7.76
C ILE A 5 -16.27 19.51 6.32
N THR A 6 -15.13 19.69 5.65
CA THR A 6 -14.87 19.06 4.37
C THR A 6 -14.45 17.62 4.64
N PRO A 7 -15.16 16.60 4.11
CA PRO A 7 -14.68 15.23 4.22
C PRO A 7 -13.31 15.14 3.55
N GLU A 8 -12.32 14.65 4.29
CA GLU A 8 -11.06 14.23 3.71
C GLU A 8 -11.35 13.08 2.74
N MET A 9 -11.43 13.39 1.45
CA MET A 9 -11.37 12.36 0.43
C MET A 9 -9.99 11.74 0.54
N SER A 10 -9.91 10.63 1.29
CA SER A 10 -8.87 9.63 1.10
C SER A 10 -8.86 9.36 -0.40
N ARG A 11 -7.85 9.89 -1.10
CA ARG A 11 -7.70 9.73 -2.53
C ARG A 11 -7.53 8.23 -2.75
N VAL A 12 -8.63 7.53 -3.03
CA VAL A 12 -8.56 6.22 -3.64
C VAL A 12 -7.95 6.52 -4.99
N GLU A 13 -6.64 6.35 -5.07
CA GLU A 13 -5.88 6.55 -6.30
C GLU A 13 -6.58 5.71 -7.38
N ASN A 14 -6.91 6.39 -8.47
CA ASN A 14 -7.74 5.91 -9.58
C ASN A 14 -7.75 4.38 -9.71
N PRO A 15 -8.93 3.72 -9.78
CA PRO A 15 -9.03 2.28 -10.05
C PRO A 15 -8.41 1.85 -11.40
N GLY A 16 -8.05 2.82 -12.26
CA GLY A 16 -7.27 2.61 -13.50
C GLY A 16 -5.75 2.85 -13.40
N ALA A 17 -5.23 3.44 -12.32
CA ALA A 17 -3.79 3.69 -12.13
C ALA A 17 -3.02 2.48 -11.56
N SER A 18 -3.74 1.46 -11.12
CA SER A 18 -3.24 0.20 -10.54
C SER A 18 -3.06 -0.92 -11.58
N ARG A 19 -2.98 -0.61 -12.87
CA ARG A 19 -2.81 -1.65 -13.90
C ARG A 19 -1.42 -2.32 -13.76
N GLY A 20 -1.39 -3.43 -13.01
CA GLY A 20 -0.18 -4.18 -12.71
C GLY A 20 0.51 -3.79 -11.40
N ARG A 21 -0.19 -3.16 -10.45
CA ARG A 21 0.34 -2.96 -9.08
C ARG A 21 -0.63 -3.50 -8.05
N MET A 22 -0.10 -4.19 -7.03
CA MET A 22 -0.84 -4.75 -5.91
C MET A 22 -0.40 -4.09 -4.61
N GLU A 23 -1.34 -3.70 -3.76
CA GLU A 23 -1.04 -3.27 -2.40
C GLU A 23 -1.10 -4.47 -1.46
N VAL A 24 -0.06 -4.63 -0.64
CA VAL A 24 0.04 -5.67 0.39
C VAL A 24 0.14 -4.99 1.75
N VAL A 25 -0.68 -5.43 2.69
CA VAL A 25 -0.61 -4.97 4.08
C VAL A 25 0.21 -5.98 4.88
N SER A 26 1.32 -5.53 5.43
CA SER A 26 2.19 -6.30 6.31
C SER A 26 1.57 -6.45 7.70
N THR A 27 1.96 -7.49 8.45
CA THR A 27 1.46 -7.75 9.81
C THR A 27 1.81 -6.65 10.82
N ASN A 28 2.82 -5.82 10.52
CA ASN A 28 3.15 -4.62 11.29
C ASN A 28 2.37 -3.36 10.85
N GLY A 29 1.29 -3.51 10.07
CA GLY A 29 0.42 -2.43 9.63
C GLY A 29 0.99 -1.55 8.51
N ARG A 30 2.19 -1.86 8.00
CA ARG A 30 2.78 -1.12 6.87
C ARG A 30 2.17 -1.58 5.55
N ARG A 31 1.96 -0.64 4.64
CA ARG A 31 1.46 -0.88 3.28
C ARG A 31 2.62 -0.90 2.30
N VAL A 32 2.64 -1.90 1.42
CA VAL A 32 3.68 -2.12 0.42
C VAL A 32 3.05 -2.18 -0.95
N ILE A 33 3.55 -1.38 -1.90
CA ILE A 33 3.08 -1.40 -3.29
C ILE A 33 4.02 -2.30 -4.10
N VAL A 34 3.46 -3.33 -4.72
CA VAL A 34 4.18 -4.38 -5.46
C VAL A 34 3.88 -4.23 -6.94
N HIS A 35 4.91 -4.23 -7.78
CA HIS A 35 4.75 -4.26 -9.24
C HIS A 35 4.50 -5.69 -9.74
N ARG A 36 3.77 -5.84 -10.85
CA ARG A 36 3.43 -7.13 -11.47
C ARG A 36 4.61 -8.02 -11.84
N ASP A 37 5.78 -7.43 -12.08
CA ASP A 37 6.98 -8.14 -12.54
C ASP A 37 7.98 -8.38 -11.39
N VAL A 38 7.54 -8.22 -10.14
CA VAL A 38 8.35 -8.54 -8.96
C VAL A 38 8.44 -10.06 -8.81
N ASP A 39 9.67 -10.55 -8.65
CA ASP A 39 9.94 -11.94 -8.33
C ASP A 39 9.33 -12.35 -6.98
N VAL A 40 8.73 -13.54 -6.92
CA VAL A 40 8.00 -14.01 -5.74
C VAL A 40 8.93 -14.22 -4.55
N ASP A 41 10.13 -14.76 -4.76
CA ASP A 41 11.09 -14.99 -3.67
C ASP A 41 11.64 -13.66 -3.13
N ALA A 42 11.87 -12.70 -4.02
CA ALA A 42 12.22 -11.34 -3.63
C ALA A 42 11.12 -10.69 -2.77
N LEU A 43 9.86 -10.81 -3.18
CA LEU A 43 8.71 -10.30 -2.43
C LEU A 43 8.64 -10.93 -1.03
N LEU A 44 8.72 -12.27 -0.93
CA LEU A 44 8.64 -12.98 0.35
C LEU A 44 9.82 -12.65 1.28
N ARG A 45 11.02 -12.41 0.73
CA ARG A 45 12.17 -11.98 1.52
C ARG A 45 11.95 -10.58 2.10
N ILE A 46 11.48 -9.65 1.27
CA ILE A 46 11.20 -8.27 1.69
C ILE A 46 10.10 -8.25 2.74
N MET A 47 8.98 -8.93 2.50
CA MET A 47 7.86 -8.98 3.45
C MET A 47 8.33 -9.46 4.82
N ARG A 48 9.07 -10.58 4.90
CA ARG A 48 9.63 -11.07 6.17
C ARG A 48 10.53 -10.05 6.87
N GLY A 49 11.42 -9.40 6.12
CA GLY A 49 12.28 -8.35 6.68
C GLY A 49 11.47 -7.17 7.23
N LEU A 50 10.47 -6.72 6.47
CA LEU A 50 9.57 -5.64 6.87
C LEU A 50 8.79 -5.99 8.13
N GLU A 51 8.30 -7.22 8.26
CA GLU A 51 7.57 -7.69 9.45
C GLU A 51 8.44 -7.70 10.72
N THR A 52 9.74 -7.98 10.58
CA THR A 52 10.68 -7.98 11.71
C THR A 52 11.16 -6.57 12.12
N LEU A 53 10.86 -5.54 11.33
CA LEU A 53 11.29 -4.18 11.60
C LEU A 53 10.35 -3.55 12.65
N ARG A 54 10.90 -3.31 13.85
CA ARG A 54 10.24 -2.59 14.95
C ARG A 54 10.16 -1.09 14.69
#